data_AF-A0A661MTP8-F1
#
_entry.id   AF-A0A661MTP8-F1
#
_cell.length_a   1.000
_cell.length_b   1.000
_cell.length_c   1.000
_cell.angle_alpha   90.00
_cell.angle_beta   90.00
_cell.angle_gamma   90.00
#
_symmetry.space_group_name_H-M   'P 1'
#
loop_
_entity.id
_entity.type
_entity.pdbx_description
1 polymer ?
#
loop_
_entity_poly.entity_id
_entity_poly.type
_entity_poly.pdbx_seq_one_letter_code
_entity_poly.pdbx_strand_id
1 'polypeptide(L)' 'MKNFQCYQLSLSAVRMVRPLIEGIEVHDRDLGRQLRRCLSSVPLNVAEGSRSAGRNRQARYANAMGSARESAACL' A
#
# COMPACT_ATOMS: atom_id res chain seq x y z
N MET A 1 16.87 -2.23 -1.34
CA MET A 1 15.58 -1.56 -1.61
C MET A 1 15.62 -0.03 -1.59
N LYS A 2 16.65 0.62 -1.00
CA LYS A 2 16.77 2.09 -1.00
C LYS A 2 16.72 2.71 -2.41
N ASN A 3 17.24 2.02 -3.44
CA ASN A 3 17.24 2.49 -4.84
C ASN A 3 16.04 2.01 -5.68
N PHE A 4 15.06 1.31 -5.09
CA PHE A 4 13.88 0.87 -5.85
C PHE A 4 12.77 1.91 -5.76
N GLN A 5 12.52 2.63 -6.86
CA GLN A 5 11.58 3.75 -6.90
C GLN A 5 10.17 3.39 -6.45
N CYS A 6 9.62 2.25 -6.90
CA CYS A 6 8.28 1.81 -6.49
C CYS A 6 8.16 1.63 -4.97
N TYR A 7 9.21 1.12 -4.32
CA TYR A 7 9.23 1.01 -2.87
C TYR A 7 9.31 2.36 -2.17
N GLN A 8 10.14 3.29 -2.66
CA GLN A 8 10.21 4.63 -2.07
C GLN A 8 8.89 5.39 -2.24
N LEU A 9 8.29 5.33 -3.42
CA LEU A 9 7.00 5.96 -3.70
C LEU A 9 5.88 5.38 -2.83
N SER A 10 5.82 4.06 -2.64
CA SER A 10 4.82 3.45 -1.76
C SER A 10 4.98 3.86 -0.29
N LEU A 11 6.22 4.00 0.22
CA LEU A 11 6.45 4.54 1.56
C LEU A 11 6.04 6.02 1.67
N SER A 12 6.32 6.83 0.64
CA SER A 12 5.87 8.23 0.61
C SER A 12 4.34 8.35 0.58
N ALA A 13 3.67 7.49 -0.18
CA ALA A 13 2.21 7.42 -0.20
C ALA A 13 1.63 7.09 1.19
N VAL A 14 2.19 6.10 1.90
CA VAL A 14 1.79 5.78 3.29
C VAL A 14 1.92 7.00 4.20
N ARG A 15 3.03 7.73 4.12
CA ARG A 15 3.26 8.92 4.96
C ARG A 15 2.29 10.06 4.63
N MET A 16 2.04 10.28 3.34
CA MET A 16 1.18 11.36 2.85
C MET A 16 -0.29 11.15 3.21
N VAL A 17 -0.77 9.91 3.11
CA VAL A 17 -2.19 9.59 3.30
C VAL A 17 -2.54 9.29 4.76
N ARG A 18 -1.55 9.00 5.63
CA ARG A 18 -1.76 8.77 7.07
C ARG A 18 -2.65 9.83 7.75
N PRO A 19 -2.40 11.15 7.64
CA PRO A 19 -3.26 12.15 8.28
C PRO A 19 -4.69 12.16 7.72
N LEU A 20 -4.88 11.81 6.44
CA LEU A 20 -6.22 11.67 5.85
C LEU A 20 -6.96 10.48 6.46
N ILE A 21 -6.29 9.34 6.63
CA ILE A 21 -6.87 8.16 7.29
C ILE A 21 -7.28 8.49 8.73
N GLU A 22 -6.42 9.20 9.47
CA GLU A 22 -6.71 9.61 10.84
C GLU A 22 -7.96 10.52 10.90
N GLY A 23 -8.14 11.42 9.92
CA GLY A 23 -9.35 12.23 9.79
C GLY A 23 -10.59 11.41 9.41
N ILE A 24 -10.46 10.46 8.48
CA ILE A 24 -11.57 9.59 8.05
C ILE A 24 -12.06 8.72 9.23
N GLU A 25 -11.15 8.17 10.04
CA GLU A 25 -11.50 7.31 11.17
C GLU A 25 -12.34 7.99 12.26
N VAL A 26 -12.33 9.32 12.32
CA VAL A 26 -13.20 10.09 13.22
C VAL A 26 -14.68 9.93 12.83
N HIS A 27 -14.96 9.78 11.54
CA HIS A 27 -16.32 9.74 11.00
C HIS A 27 -16.74 8.34 10.55
N ASP A 28 -15.80 7.59 9.97
CA ASP A 28 -15.98 6.22 9.49
C ASP A 28 -14.75 5.38 9.82
N ARG A 29 -14.83 4.70 10.97
CA ARG A 29 -13.75 3.85 11.47
C ARG A 29 -13.49 2.64 10.57
N ASP A 30 -14.51 2.12 9.90
CA ASP A 30 -14.38 0.92 9.08
C ASP A 30 -13.69 1.25 7.76
N LEU A 31 -14.07 2.36 7.11
CA LEU A 31 -13.40 2.88 5.92
C LEU A 31 -11.94 3.24 6.21
N GLY A 32 -11.68 3.97 7.30
CA GLY A 32 -10.31 4.34 7.66
C GLY A 32 -9.42 3.13 7.97
N ARG A 33 -9.97 2.10 8.64
CA ARG A 33 -9.28 0.81 8.85
C ARG A 33 -9.01 0.08 7.53
N GLN A 34 -9.96 0.08 6.59
CA GLN A 34 -9.77 -0.52 5.27
C GLN A 34 -8.64 0.21 4.52
N LEU A 35 -8.68 1.54 4.43
CA LEU A 35 -7.64 2.36 3.84
C LEU A 35 -6.26 2.09 4.45
N ARG A 36 -6.16 2.06 5.78
CA ARG A 36 -4.91 1.78 6.48
C ARG A 36 -4.35 0.41 6.08
N ARG A 37 -5.19 -0.62 6.04
CA ARG A 37 -4.79 -1.98 5.71
C ARG A 37 -4.31 -2.09 4.26
N CYS A 38 -5.09 -1.58 3.32
CA CYS A 38 -4.77 -1.66 1.90
C CYS A 38 -3.53 -0.84 1.57
N LEU A 39 -3.42 0.39 2.09
CA LEU A 39 -2.27 1.24 1.82
C LEU A 39 -0.98 0.68 2.42
N SER A 40 -1.05 0.13 3.64
CA SER A 40 0.13 -0.47 4.31
C SER A 40 0.59 -1.76 3.64
N SER A 41 -0.29 -2.50 2.97
CA SER A 41 0.07 -3.74 2.27
C SER A 41 0.89 -3.48 0.99
N VAL A 42 0.81 -2.27 0.40
CA VAL A 42 1.51 -1.91 -0.83
C VAL A 42 3.04 -2.02 -0.66
N PRO A 43 3.71 -1.26 0.23
CA PRO A 43 5.15 -1.36 0.39
C PRO A 43 5.60 -2.75 0.89
N LEU A 44 4.76 -3.47 1.65
CA LEU A 44 5.05 -4.83 2.09
C LEU A 44 5.13 -5.81 0.92
N ASN A 45 4.13 -5.81 0.04
CA ASN A 45 4.13 -6.65 -1.15
C ASN A 45 5.24 -6.26 -2.14
N VAL A 46 5.56 -4.96 -2.27
CA VAL A 46 6.72 -4.51 -3.07
C VAL A 46 8.04 -5.05 -2.49
N ALA A 47 8.20 -5.02 -1.16
CA ALA A 47 9.37 -5.53 -0.48
C ALA A 47 9.55 -7.04 -0.69
N GLU A 48 8.47 -7.80 -0.51
CA GLU A 48 8.47 -9.25 -0.66
C GLU A 48 8.67 -9.67 -2.11
N GLY A 49 8.02 -8.97 -3.07
CA GLY A 49 8.26 -9.18 -4.49
C GLY A 49 9.70 -8.90 -4.90
N SER A 50 10.33 -7.90 -4.29
CA SER A 50 11.75 -7.59 -4.54
C SER A 50 12.70 -8.69 -4.10
N ARG A 51 12.30 -9.54 -3.15
CA ARG A 51 13.07 -10.70 -2.64
C ARG A 51 12.59 -12.05 -3.21
N SER A 52 11.50 -12.04 -3.99
CA SER A 52 10.91 -13.25 -4.58
C SER A 52 11.46 -13.54 -5.98
N ALA A 53 11.32 -14.78 -6.43
CA ALA A 53 11.68 -15.24 -7.77
C ALA A 53 10.47 -15.80 -8.54
N GLY A 54 10.60 -15.88 -9.87
CA GLY A 54 9.61 -16.50 -10.75
C GLY A 54 8.19 -15.93 -10.59
N ARG A 55 7.19 -16.82 -10.57
CA ARG A 55 5.76 -16.47 -10.45
C ARG A 55 5.43 -15.70 -9.18
N ASN A 56 6.09 -16.02 -8.06
CA ASN A 56 5.84 -15.36 -6.77
C ASN A 56 6.18 -13.87 -6.82
N ARG A 57 7.24 -13.49 -7.54
CA ARG A 57 7.60 -12.07 -7.73
C ARG A 57 6.48 -11.29 -8.41
N GLN A 58 5.96 -11.81 -9.51
CA GLN A 58 4.89 -11.15 -10.27
C GLN A 58 3.59 -11.08 -9.46
N ALA A 59 3.22 -12.17 -8.78
CA ALA A 59 2.05 -12.20 -7.91
C ALA A 59 2.12 -11.14 -6.80
N ARG A 60 3.29 -10.96 -6.16
CA ARG A 60 3.49 -9.92 -5.14
C ARG A 60 3.36 -8.51 -5.69
N TYR A 61 3.93 -8.22 -6.86
CA TYR A 61 3.75 -6.91 -7.48
C TYR A 61 2.31 -6.66 -7.94
N ALA A 62 1.61 -7.69 -8.42
CA ALA A 62 0.19 -7.60 -8.75
C ALA A 62 -0.66 -7.30 -7.50
N ASN A 63 -0.38 -7.95 -6.37
CA ASN A 63 -1.03 -7.66 -5.09
C ASN A 63 -0.78 -6.22 -4.63
N ALA A 64 0.47 -5.73 -4.74
CA ALA A 64 0.79 -4.34 -4.42
C ALA A 64 -0.01 -3.35 -5.28
N MET A 65 -0.12 -3.61 -6.59
CA MET A 65 -0.95 -2.81 -7.49
C MET A 65 -2.43 -2.88 -7.13
N GLY A 66 -2.95 -4.06 -6.79
CA GLY A 66 -4.33 -4.27 -6.36
C GLY A 66 -4.67 -3.44 -5.12
N SER A 67 -3.86 -3.52 -4.07
CA SER A 67 -4.07 -2.76 -2.85
C SER A 67 -3.89 -1.25 -3.03
N ALA A 68 -3.03 -0.80 -3.94
CA ALA A 68 -2.91 0.61 -4.29
C ALA A 68 -4.20 1.13 -4.96
N ARG A 69 -4.78 0.35 -5.88
CA ARG A 69 -6.06 0.68 -6.52
C ARG A 69 -7.23 0.67 -5.52
N GLU A 70 -7.26 -0.30 -4.62
CA GLU A 70 -8.27 -0.36 -3.57
C GLU A 70 -8.17 0.86 -2.64
N SER A 71 -6.95 1.27 -2.27
CA SER A 71 -6.74 2.47 -1.47
C SER A 71 -7.25 3.73 -2.18
N ALA A 72 -7.00 3.84 -3.49
CA ALA A 72 -7.51 4.96 -4.29
C ALA A 72 -9.03 4.94 -4.48
N ALA A 73 -9.67 3.77 -4.45
CA ALA A 73 -11.13 3.64 -4.56
C ALA A 73 -11.87 3.96 -3.25
N CYS A 74 -11.15 3.96 -2.12
CA CYS A 74 -11.69 4.30 -0.81
C CYS A 74 -11.58 5.80 -0.47
N LEU A 75 -10.86 6.59 -1.29
CA LEU A 75 -10.74 8.05 -1.19
C LEU A 75 -11.66 8.71 -2.22
#